data_AF-A0A6G2VP11-F1
#
_entry.id   AF-A0A6G2VP11-F1
#
_cell.length_a   1.000
_cell.length_b   1.000
_cell.length_c   1.000
_cell.angle_alpha   90.00
_cell.angle_beta   90.00
_cell.angle_gamma   90.00
#
_symmetry.space_group_name_H-M   'P 1'
#
loop_
_entity.id
_entity.type
_entity.pdbx_description
1 polymer ?
#
loop_
_entity_poly.entity_id
_entity_poly.type
_entity_poly.pdbx_seq_one_letter_code
_entity_poly.pdbx_strand_id
1 'polypeptide(L)'
;EEALTAITRAVDMHEALAAQRPAAFLPGLAGSLNNQSAHLADLGRLEEALTAITRAVDIWETLARQRPDAFLSDLADSLNNQSVYLADLGRREEALTAITRAVDIWETLARQQPEVFTEALERGLRLRESRETGSVE
;
A
#
# COMPACT_ATOMS: atom_id res chain seq x y z
N GLU A 1 11.53 6.29 -17.46
CA GLU A 1 12.39 5.09 -17.32
C GLU A 1 13.50 5.26 -16.28
N GLU A 2 14.26 6.38 -16.28
CA GLU A 2 15.33 6.61 -15.29
C GLU A 2 14.87 6.52 -13.82
N ALA A 3 13.69 7.05 -13.49
CA ALA A 3 13.11 6.95 -12.14
C ALA A 3 12.87 5.50 -11.70
N LEU A 4 12.32 4.67 -12.60
CA LEU A 4 12.08 3.25 -12.32
C LEU A 4 13.40 2.50 -12.12
N THR A 5 14.44 2.80 -12.91
CA THR A 5 15.77 2.22 -12.72
C THR A 5 16.36 2.58 -11.35
N ALA A 6 16.23 3.83 -10.91
CA ALA A 6 16.71 4.25 -9.59
C ALA A 6 15.96 3.53 -8.45
N ILE A 7 14.64 3.37 -8.59
CA ILE A 7 13.80 2.70 -7.60
C ILE A 7 14.09 1.19 -7.54
N THR A 8 14.24 0.51 -8.68
CA THR A 8 14.59 -0.91 -8.71
C THR A 8 15.93 -1.15 -8.01
N ARG A 9 16.94 -0.29 -8.23
CA ARG A 9 18.20 -0.38 -7.50
C ARG A 9 18.02 -0.19 -5.99
N ALA A 10 17.15 0.72 -5.57
CA ALA A 10 16.85 0.91 -4.15
C ALA A 10 16.18 -0.33 -3.54
N VAL A 11 15.28 -0.99 -4.28
CA VAL A 11 14.67 -2.27 -3.87
C VAL A 11 15.74 -3.34 -3.72
N ASP A 12 16.59 -3.56 -4.73
CA ASP A 12 17.66 -4.57 -4.69
C ASP A 12 18.62 -4.35 -3.51
N MET A 13 19.00 -3.10 -3.26
CA MET A 13 19.85 -2.74 -2.13
C MET A 13 19.17 -3.02 -0.78
N HIS A 14 17.90 -2.62 -0.64
CA HIS A 14 17.14 -2.87 0.59
C HIS A 14 16.87 -4.36 0.81
N GLU A 15 16.68 -5.16 -0.24
CA GLU A 15 16.56 -6.63 -0.14
C GLU A 15 17.86 -7.26 0.39
N ALA A 16 19.01 -6.90 -0.19
CA ALA A 16 20.30 -7.41 0.25
C ALA A 16 20.64 -7.01 1.70
N LEU A 17 20.20 -5.83 2.13
CA LEU A 17 20.37 -5.35 3.51
C LEU A 17 19.37 -6.00 4.47
N ALA A 18 18.11 -6.18 4.06
CA ALA A 18 17.08 -6.84 4.85
C ALA A 18 17.40 -8.31 5.10
N ALA A 19 18.07 -9.00 4.17
CA ALA A 19 18.56 -10.36 4.37
C ALA A 19 19.55 -10.47 5.56
N GLN A 20 20.27 -9.39 5.86
CA GLN A 20 21.26 -9.36 6.95
C GLN A 20 20.69 -8.75 8.23
N ARG A 21 19.85 -7.72 8.11
CA ARG A 21 19.26 -6.98 9.24
C ARG A 21 17.79 -6.63 8.96
N PRO A 22 16.87 -7.61 9.04
CA PRO A 22 15.48 -7.42 8.63
C PRO A 22 14.80 -6.25 9.34
N ALA A 23 14.93 -6.17 10.67
CA ALA A 23 14.27 -5.15 11.48
C ALA A 23 14.67 -3.70 11.13
N ALA A 24 15.86 -3.48 10.56
CA ALA A 24 16.35 -2.15 10.23
C ALA A 24 15.98 -1.71 8.81
N PHE A 25 15.86 -2.66 7.86
CA PHE A 25 15.74 -2.34 6.44
C PHE A 25 14.41 -2.73 5.81
N LEU A 26 13.59 -3.56 6.48
CA LEU A 26 12.25 -3.89 5.99
C LEU A 26 11.35 -2.65 5.79
N PRO A 27 11.34 -1.62 6.66
CA PRO A 27 10.55 -0.42 6.39
C PRO A 27 11.00 0.31 5.11
N GLY A 28 12.32 0.43 4.90
CA GLY A 28 12.87 1.04 3.68
C GLY A 28 12.58 0.24 2.42
N LEU A 29 12.62 -1.09 2.52
CA LEU A 29 12.24 -2.00 1.44
C LEU A 29 10.77 -1.82 1.06
N ALA A 30 9.87 -1.85 2.03
CA ALA A 30 8.43 -1.71 1.81
C ALA A 30 8.07 -0.35 1.20
N GLY A 31 8.67 0.74 1.70
CA GLY A 31 8.51 2.07 1.10
C GLY A 31 9.03 2.14 -0.35
N SER A 32 10.17 1.50 -0.63
CA SER A 32 10.73 1.45 -1.98
C SER A 32 9.83 0.66 -2.94
N LEU A 33 9.27 -0.46 -2.49
CA LEU A 33 8.31 -1.28 -3.25
C LEU A 33 6.99 -0.55 -3.51
N ASN A 34 6.48 0.19 -2.51
CA ASN A 34 5.30 1.02 -2.70
C ASN A 34 5.54 2.10 -3.78
N ASN A 35 6.68 2.79 -3.73
CA ASN A 35 7.04 3.78 -4.75
C ASN A 35 7.23 3.14 -6.13
N GLN A 36 7.87 1.96 -6.19
CA GLN A 36 8.02 1.20 -7.43
C GLN A 36 6.65 0.89 -8.03
N SER A 37 5.70 0.47 -7.20
CA SER A 37 4.35 0.14 -7.64
C SER A 37 3.63 1.33 -8.26
N ALA A 38 3.73 2.52 -7.64
CA ALA A 38 3.10 3.73 -8.15
C ALA A 38 3.68 4.11 -9.53
N HIS A 39 5.00 4.10 -9.66
CA HIS A 39 5.65 4.38 -10.94
C HIS A 39 5.37 3.34 -12.01
N LEU A 40 5.19 2.06 -11.65
CA LEU A 40 4.79 1.02 -12.60
C LEU A 40 3.35 1.23 -13.07
N ALA A 41 2.44 1.61 -12.16
CA ALA A 41 1.06 1.91 -12.49
C ALA A 41 0.94 3.13 -13.42
N ASP A 42 1.71 4.19 -13.16
CA ASP A 42 1.78 5.39 -14.03
C ASP A 42 2.26 5.05 -15.45
N LEU A 43 3.07 4.00 -15.60
CA LEU A 43 3.54 3.49 -16.89
C LEU A 43 2.57 2.48 -17.54
N GLY A 44 1.40 2.24 -16.93
CA GLY A 44 0.40 1.27 -17.39
C GLY A 44 0.78 -0.20 -17.13
N ARG A 45 1.83 -0.47 -16.36
CA ARG A 45 2.32 -1.83 -16.04
C ARG A 45 1.66 -2.36 -14.77
N LEU A 46 0.33 -2.49 -14.82
CA LEU A 46 -0.52 -2.74 -13.65
C LEU A 46 -0.22 -4.07 -12.94
N GLU A 47 0.08 -5.15 -13.64
CA GLU A 47 0.41 -6.44 -13.04
C GLU A 47 1.72 -6.40 -12.25
N GLU A 48 2.71 -5.66 -12.76
CA GLU A 48 3.98 -5.46 -12.08
C GLU A 48 3.82 -4.53 -10.89
N ALA A 49 3.00 -3.48 -11.03
CA ALA A 49 2.62 -2.62 -9.92
C ALA A 49 1.95 -3.42 -8.80
N LEU A 50 0.99 -4.29 -9.16
CA LEU A 50 0.30 -5.16 -8.23
C LEU A 50 1.26 -6.12 -7.52
N THR A 51 2.24 -6.66 -8.24
CA THR A 51 3.27 -7.52 -7.65
C THR A 51 4.11 -6.75 -6.62
N ALA A 52 4.56 -5.55 -6.97
CA ALA A 52 5.37 -4.72 -6.07
C ALA A 52 4.59 -4.28 -4.82
N ILE A 53 3.34 -3.82 -4.97
CA ILE A 53 2.55 -3.36 -3.83
C ILE A 53 2.16 -4.51 -2.91
N THR A 54 1.88 -5.70 -3.43
CA THR A 54 1.53 -6.87 -2.62
C THR A 54 2.70 -7.24 -1.71
N ARG A 55 3.94 -7.20 -2.22
CA ARG A 55 5.13 -7.41 -1.41
C ARG A 55 5.31 -6.32 -0.34
N ALA A 56 4.99 -5.07 -0.65
CA ALA A 56 5.04 -3.98 0.33
C ALA A 56 4.01 -4.21 1.46
N VAL A 57 2.78 -4.62 1.12
CA VAL A 57 1.72 -4.96 2.08
C VAL A 57 2.18 -6.07 3.03
N ASP A 58 2.72 -7.18 2.51
CA ASP A 58 3.18 -8.30 3.34
C ASP A 58 4.25 -7.88 4.37
N ILE A 59 5.16 -6.99 3.96
CA ILE A 59 6.19 -6.45 4.84
C ILE A 59 5.57 -5.52 5.89
N TRP A 60 4.70 -4.60 5.47
CA TRP A 60 4.02 -3.68 6.39
C TRP A 60 3.13 -4.42 7.38
N GLU A 61 2.43 -5.48 6.99
CA GLU A 61 1.67 -6.33 7.90
C GLU A 61 2.56 -6.98 8.97
N THR A 62 3.74 -7.45 8.56
CA THR A 62 4.70 -8.06 9.49
C THR A 62 5.28 -7.03 10.46
N LEU A 63 5.50 -5.79 10.00
CA LEU A 63 5.99 -4.69 10.83
C LEU A 63 4.90 -4.14 11.76
N ALA A 64 3.67 -3.97 11.27
CA ALA A 64 2.53 -3.49 12.05
C ALA A 64 2.12 -4.47 13.16
N ARG A 65 2.30 -5.78 12.97
CA ARG A 65 2.14 -6.76 14.07
C ARG A 65 3.13 -6.55 15.22
N GLN A 66 4.31 -6.00 14.95
CA GLN A 66 5.34 -5.76 15.95
C GLN A 66 5.25 -4.36 16.56
N ARG A 67 4.95 -3.34 15.73
CA ARG A 67 4.83 -1.94 16.12
C ARG A 67 3.66 -1.29 15.37
N PRO A 68 2.41 -1.51 15.82
CA PRO A 68 1.22 -1.03 15.12
C PRO A 68 1.22 0.49 15.00
N ASP A 69 1.55 1.20 16.08
CA ASP A 69 1.54 2.67 16.11
C ASP A 69 2.49 3.31 15.10
N ALA A 70 3.53 2.60 14.67
CA ALA A 70 4.54 3.11 13.74
C ALA A 70 4.23 2.80 12.28
N PHE A 71 3.46 1.73 11.99
CA PHE A 71 3.38 1.16 10.63
C PHE A 71 1.97 0.88 10.13
N LEU A 72 0.93 1.07 10.96
CA LEU A 72 -0.45 0.91 10.51
C LEU A 72 -0.82 1.92 9.42
N SER A 73 -0.30 3.15 9.49
CA SER A 73 -0.55 4.15 8.44
C SER A 73 0.01 3.69 7.09
N ASP A 74 1.28 3.28 7.05
CA ASP A 74 1.92 2.82 5.81
C ASP A 74 1.25 1.57 5.23
N LEU A 75 0.76 0.68 6.11
CA LEU A 75 -0.02 -0.48 5.72
C LEU A 75 -1.35 -0.08 5.06
N ALA A 76 -2.09 0.86 5.65
CA ALA A 76 -3.36 1.33 5.11
C ALA A 76 -3.19 2.01 3.75
N ASP A 77 -2.16 2.85 3.60
CA ASP A 77 -1.84 3.52 2.34
C ASP A 77 -1.47 2.50 1.26
N SER A 78 -0.69 1.48 1.61
CA SER A 78 -0.29 0.41 0.68
C SER A 78 -1.48 -0.46 0.25
N LEU A 79 -2.38 -0.79 1.17
CA LEU A 79 -3.63 -1.50 0.89
C LEU A 79 -4.58 -0.66 0.00
N ASN A 80 -4.61 0.66 0.17
CA ASN A 80 -5.35 1.56 -0.70
C ASN A 80 -4.78 1.60 -2.13
N ASN A 81 -3.45 1.55 -2.30
CA ASN A 81 -2.83 1.48 -3.62
C ASN A 81 -3.10 0.13 -4.30
N GLN A 82 -2.94 -0.97 -3.55
CA GLN A 82 -3.36 -2.31 -4.00
C GLN A 82 -4.84 -2.31 -4.39
N SER A 83 -5.64 -1.61 -3.60
CA SER A 83 -6.96 -1.04 -3.90
C SER A 83 -7.23 -0.78 -5.38
N VAL A 84 -6.54 0.26 -5.80
CA VAL A 84 -6.69 0.92 -7.09
C VAL A 84 -6.22 -0.02 -8.20
N TYR A 85 -5.03 -0.62 -8.06
CA TYR A 85 -4.49 -1.47 -9.11
C TYR A 85 -5.33 -2.73 -9.36
N LEU A 86 -5.92 -3.31 -8.32
CA LEU A 86 -6.86 -4.43 -8.49
C LEU A 86 -8.12 -4.01 -9.24
N ALA A 87 -8.66 -2.82 -8.96
CA ALA A 87 -9.82 -2.29 -9.67
C ALA A 87 -9.52 -2.02 -11.15
N ASP A 88 -8.35 -1.44 -11.44
CA ASP A 88 -7.90 -1.15 -12.81
C ASP A 88 -7.68 -2.44 -13.63
N LEU A 89 -7.29 -3.53 -12.96
CA LEU A 89 -7.19 -4.88 -13.54
C LEU A 89 -8.55 -5.61 -13.62
N GLY A 90 -9.65 -4.96 -13.22
CA GLY A 90 -11.00 -5.54 -13.22
C GLY A 90 -11.28 -6.53 -12.09
N ARG A 91 -10.37 -6.70 -11.12
CA ARG A 91 -10.46 -7.63 -9.98
C ARG A 91 -11.24 -6.99 -8.83
N ARG A 92 -12.52 -6.70 -9.07
CA ARG A 92 -13.38 -5.90 -8.16
C ARG A 92 -13.51 -6.46 -6.74
N GLU A 93 -13.69 -7.76 -6.57
CA GLU A 93 -13.87 -8.37 -5.24
C GLU A 93 -12.62 -8.25 -4.37
N GLU A 94 -11.45 -8.48 -4.96
CA GLU A 94 -10.17 -8.32 -4.29
C GLU A 94 -9.91 -6.84 -4.00
N ALA A 95 -10.31 -5.96 -4.92
CA ALA A 95 -10.22 -4.52 -4.73
C ALA A 95 -11.08 -4.02 -3.55
N LEU A 96 -12.29 -4.59 -3.39
CA LEU A 96 -13.16 -4.29 -2.26
C LEU A 96 -12.55 -4.81 -0.96
N THR A 97 -11.96 -6.01 -0.99
CA THR A 97 -11.31 -6.60 0.18
C THR A 97 -10.16 -5.73 0.69
N ALA A 98 -9.26 -5.28 -0.19
CA ALA A 98 -8.09 -4.51 0.24
C ALA A 98 -8.47 -3.10 0.76
N ILE A 99 -9.43 -2.40 0.13
CA ILE A 99 -9.87 -1.09 0.65
C ILE A 99 -10.64 -1.20 1.96
N THR A 100 -11.40 -2.27 2.17
CA THR A 100 -12.10 -2.50 3.43
C THR A 100 -11.09 -2.61 4.58
N ARG A 101 -10.02 -3.37 4.37
CA ARG A 101 -8.92 -3.47 5.34
C ARG A 101 -8.22 -2.14 5.61
N ALA A 102 -7.99 -1.32 4.56
CA ALA A 102 -7.40 0.01 4.74
C ALA A 102 -8.30 0.93 5.57
N VAL A 103 -9.62 0.93 5.30
CA VAL A 103 -10.61 1.69 6.07
C VAL A 103 -10.64 1.27 7.53
N ASP A 104 -10.66 -0.03 7.84
CA ASP A 104 -10.66 -0.52 9.23
C ASP A 104 -9.43 -0.03 10.02
N ILE A 105 -8.28 0.07 9.35
CA ILE A 105 -7.06 0.62 9.93
C ILE A 105 -7.20 2.13 10.12
N TRP A 106 -7.63 2.89 9.12
CA TRP A 106 -7.83 4.34 9.23
C TRP A 106 -8.88 4.70 10.27
N GLU A 107 -9.94 3.90 10.47
CA GLU A 107 -10.88 4.08 11.58
C GLU A 107 -10.20 3.92 12.94
N THR A 108 -9.31 2.94 13.06
CA THR A 108 -8.54 2.71 14.29
C THR A 108 -7.57 3.86 14.57
N LEU A 109 -6.93 4.40 13.53
CA LEU A 109 -6.03 5.54 13.63
C LEU A 109 -6.77 6.85 13.91
N ALA A 110 -7.91 7.10 13.25
CA ALA A 110 -8.74 8.29 13.45
C ALA A 110 -9.37 8.34 14.85
N ARG A 111 -9.61 7.19 15.50
CA ARG A 111 -10.00 7.16 16.92
C ARG A 111 -8.90 7.68 17.85
N GLN A 112 -7.63 7.59 17.44
CA GLN A 112 -6.47 8.00 18.25
C GLN A 112 -6.00 9.42 17.89
N GLN A 113 -5.98 9.73 16.60
CA GLN A 113 -5.46 10.98 16.02
C GLN A 113 -6.40 11.45 14.89
N PRO A 114 -7.62 11.90 15.22
CA PRO A 114 -8.62 12.29 14.22
C PRO A 114 -8.13 13.41 13.29
N GLU A 115 -7.40 14.39 13.83
CA GLU A 115 -6.85 15.52 13.07
C GLU A 115 -5.88 15.13 11.96
N VAL A 116 -5.29 13.94 12.04
CA VAL A 116 -4.37 13.41 11.02
C VAL A 116 -5.09 12.50 10.03
N PHE A 117 -6.01 11.65 10.51
CA PHE A 117 -6.53 10.53 9.73
C PHE A 117 -7.95 10.69 9.20
N THR A 118 -8.69 11.75 9.56
CA THR A 118 -10.05 11.97 9.05
C THR A 118 -10.09 12.05 7.52
N GLU A 119 -9.17 12.78 6.89
CA GLU A 119 -9.16 12.91 5.42
C GLU A 119 -8.88 11.57 4.72
N ALA A 120 -7.90 10.82 5.23
CA ALA A 120 -7.57 9.49 4.69
C ALA A 120 -8.74 8.51 4.85
N LEU A 121 -9.39 8.52 6.02
CA LEU A 121 -10.57 7.71 6.29
C LEU A 121 -11.72 8.06 5.34
N GLU A 122 -12.04 9.34 5.17
CA GLU A 122 -13.11 9.78 4.26
C GLU A 122 -12.83 9.38 2.80
N ARG A 123 -11.57 9.51 2.36
CA ARG A 123 -11.16 9.05 1.03
C ARG A 123 -11.34 7.54 0.89
N GLY A 124 -10.91 6.77 1.88
CA GLY A 124 -11.08 5.32 1.92
C GLY A 124 -12.54 4.88 1.86
N LEU A 125 -13.41 5.55 2.62
CA LEU A 125 -14.84 5.28 2.68
C LEU A 125 -15.56 5.54 1.35
N ARG A 126 -15.17 6.59 0.62
CA ARG A 126 -15.68 6.82 -0.73
C ARG A 126 -15.27 5.70 -1.70
N LEU A 127 -14.10 5.10 -1.50
CA LEU A 127 -13.49 4.21 -2.47
C LEU A 127 -13.84 2.69 -2.42
N ARG A 128 -13.99 1.97 -1.29
CA ARG A 128 -15.12 2.13 -0.40
C ARG A 128 -16.42 1.79 -1.13
N GLU A 129 -17.34 2.72 -0.97
CA GLU A 129 -18.66 2.75 -1.58
C GLU A 129 -18.64 2.63 -3.12
N SER A 130 -17.68 3.25 -3.82
CA SER A 130 -17.62 3.14 -5.29
C SER A 130 -17.39 1.71 -5.78
N ARG A 131 -16.54 0.95 -5.09
CA ARG A 131 -16.29 -0.47 -5.38
C ARG A 131 -17.45 -1.38 -5.02
N GLU A 132 -18.21 -1.06 -3.97
CA GLU A 132 -19.41 -1.81 -3.58
C GLU A 132 -20.56 -1.59 -4.57
N THR A 133 -20.76 -0.34 -5.01
CA THR A 133 -21.86 0.02 -5.91
C THR A 133 -21.55 -0.24 -7.39
N GLY A 134 -20.29 -0.54 -7.72
CA GLY A 134 -19.83 -0.72 -9.09
C GLY A 134 -19.87 0.58 -9.91
N SER A 135 -20.06 1.73 -9.26
CA SER A 135 -20.05 3.04 -9.92
C SER A 135 -18.63 3.36 -10.39
N VAL A 136 -18.48 3.49 -11.71
CA VAL A 136 -17.27 4.02 -12.32
C VAL A 136 -17.37 5.54 -12.20
N GLU A 137 -16.49 6.18 -11.43
CA GLU A 137 -16.28 7.64 -11.53
C GLU A 137 -15.75 8.02 -12.92
#